data_AF-A0A378W1Y1-F1
#
_entry.id   AF-A0A378W1Y1-F1
#
_cell.length_a   1.000
_cell.length_b   1.000
_cell.length_c   1.000
_cell.angle_alpha   90.00
_cell.angle_beta   90.00
_cell.angle_gamma   90.00
#
_symmetry.space_group_name_H-M   'P 1'
#
loop_
_entity.id
_entity.type
_entity.pdbx_description
1 polymer ?
#
loop_
_entity_poly.entity_id
_entity_poly.type
_entity_poly.pdbx_seq_one_letter_code
_entity_poly.pdbx_strand_id
1 'polypeptide(L)'
;MFVVDNSLKVRFKDTETQLKARDVIENTLGEGYITALNLLADSPEWMAKIKANPMFLGLDLRGGVHFTMQVDMKAAMQKTFERYSGDIRRELRREKSAAARCVRLKTA
;
A
#
# COMPACT_ATOMS: atom_id res chain seq x y z
N MET A 1 20.00 21.66 -7.39
CA MET A 1 18.58 21.80 -7.80
C MET A 1 18.57 22.17 -9.25
N PHE A 2 17.83 21.46 -10.10
CA PHE A 2 17.73 21.77 -11.54
C PHE A 2 16.30 21.53 -12.02
N VAL A 3 15.82 22.40 -12.91
CA VAL A 3 14.47 22.35 -13.48
C VAL A 3 14.56 21.71 -14.86
N VAL A 4 13.77 20.67 -15.12
CA VAL A 4 13.72 19.96 -16.40
C VAL A 4 12.27 19.64 -16.71
N ASP A 5 11.79 20.03 -17.89
CA ASP A 5 10.46 19.68 -18.42
C ASP A 5 9.33 19.88 -17.40
N ASN A 6 9.28 21.07 -16.79
CA ASN A 6 8.29 21.43 -15.76
C ASN A 6 8.37 20.62 -14.45
N SER A 7 9.41 19.81 -14.27
CA SER A 7 9.72 19.09 -13.04
C SER A 7 10.91 19.71 -12.31
N LEU A 8 10.77 19.86 -10.99
CA LEU A 8 11.84 20.36 -10.14
C LEU A 8 12.60 19.20 -9.51
N LYS A 9 13.90 19.10 -9.77
CA LYS A 9 14.76 18.06 -9.21
C LYS A 9 15.71 18.64 -8.16
N VAL A 10 15.61 18.13 -6.94
CA VAL A 10 16.49 18.50 -5.82
C VAL A 10 17.34 17.29 -5.45
N ARG A 11 18.66 17.48 -5.35
CA ARG A 11 19.60 16.44 -4.92
C ARG A 11 19.98 16.69 -3.47
N PHE A 12 19.88 15.66 -2.64
CA PHE A 12 20.29 15.68 -1.24
C PHE A 12 21.57 14.87 -1.07
N LYS A 13 22.35 15.18 -0.03
CA LYS A 13 23.60 14.47 0.28
C LYS A 13 23.38 13.15 1.01
N ASP A 14 22.22 12.99 1.65
CA ASP A 14 21.92 11.89 2.53
C ASP A 14 20.46 11.46 2.38
N THR A 15 20.22 10.15 2.53
CA THR A 15 18.92 9.51 2.33
C THR A 15 17.92 9.94 3.39
N GLU A 16 18.32 10.10 4.66
CA GLU A 16 17.39 10.54 5.71
C GLU A 16 16.92 11.97 5.44
N THR A 17 17.83 12.83 5.00
CA THR A 17 17.52 14.22 4.64
C THR A 17 16.58 14.27 3.43
N GLN A 18 16.76 13.38 2.46
CA GLN A 18 15.88 13.27 1.29
C GLN A 18 14.46 12.81 1.67
N LEU A 19 14.32 11.86 2.59
CA LEU A 19 13.02 11.39 3.08
C LEU A 19 12.27 12.47 3.86
N LYS A 20 12.93 13.14 4.81
CA LYS A 20 12.35 14.26 5.56
C LYS A 20 11.94 15.41 4.64
N ALA A 21 12.76 15.71 3.63
CA ALA A 21 12.44 16.74 2.65
C ALA A 21 11.22 16.37 1.81
N ARG A 22 11.07 15.10 1.38
CA ARG A 22 9.86 14.63 0.70
C ARG A 22 8.63 14.90 1.54
N ASP A 23 8.64 14.50 2.82
CA ASP A 23 7.48 14.62 3.70
C ASP A 23 7.06 16.09 3.89
N VAL A 24 8.04 16.99 4.03
CA VAL A 24 7.76 18.43 4.12
C VAL A 24 7.21 18.98 2.79
N ILE A 25 7.80 18.59 1.66
CA ILE A 25 7.38 19.03 0.31
C ILE A 25 5.97 18.54 -0.01
N GLU A 26 5.66 17.28 0.32
CA GLU A 26 4.34 16.69 0.12
C GLU A 26 3.27 17.40 0.97
N ASN A 27 3.56 17.66 2.25
CA ASN A 27 2.65 18.39 3.12
C ASN A 27 2.46 19.86 2.72
N THR A 28 3.44 20.48 2.06
CA THR A 28 3.40 21.90 1.67
C THR A 28 2.82 22.16 0.29
N LEU A 29 3.01 21.25 -0.68
CA LEU A 29 2.47 21.40 -2.04
C LEU A 29 1.04 20.83 -2.19
N GLY A 30 0.58 19.92 -1.33
CA GLY A 30 -0.79 19.40 -1.34
C GLY A 30 -1.16 18.56 -2.58
N GLU A 31 -2.47 18.40 -2.85
CA GLU A 31 -3.05 17.44 -3.83
C GLU A 31 -2.87 17.82 -5.33
N GLY A 32 -1.99 18.77 -5.67
CA GLY A 32 -1.78 19.23 -7.06
C GLY A 32 -0.47 18.77 -7.70
N TYR A 33 0.45 18.19 -6.92
CA TYR A 33 1.81 17.89 -7.38
C TYR A 33 2.24 16.49 -6.95
N ILE A 34 2.78 15.72 -7.90
CA ILE A 34 3.31 14.38 -7.64
C ILE A 34 4.76 14.53 -7.16
N THR A 35 5.00 14.26 -5.88
CA THR A 35 6.35 14.24 -5.30
C THR A 35 6.92 12.83 -5.37
N ALA A 36 7.89 12.60 -6.26
CA ALA A 36 8.53 11.29 -6.45
C ALA A 36 10.00 11.29 -6.02
N LEU A 37 10.41 10.25 -5.29
CA LEU A 37 11.81 9.98 -4.97
C LEU A 37 12.48 9.32 -6.17
N ASN A 38 13.50 9.96 -6.73
CA ASN A 38 14.35 9.35 -7.73
C ASN A 38 15.65 8.89 -7.09
N LEU A 39 15.86 7.57 -7.03
CA LEU A 39 17.14 7.01 -6.64
C LEU A 39 18.05 6.98 -7.88
N LEU A 40 18.95 7.95 -7.95
CA LEU A 40 20.09 7.87 -8.85
C LEU A 40 21.13 6.94 -8.23
N ALA A 41 21.76 6.09 -9.06
CA ALA A 41 22.84 5.23 -8.60
C ALA A 41 24.03 6.10 -8.13
N ASP A 42 24.35 6.03 -6.84
CA ASP A 42 25.50 6.71 -6.24
C ASP A 42 26.79 5.87 -6.39
N SER A 43 27.04 5.38 -7.60
CA SER A 43 28.29 4.67 -7.89
C SER A 43 29.40 5.70 -8.06
N PRO A 44 30.45 5.69 -7.22
CA PRO A 44 31.56 6.63 -7.34
C PRO A 44 32.27 6.47 -8.68
N GLU A 45 32.81 7.55 -9.25
CA GLU A 45 33.55 7.49 -10.52
C GLU A 45 34.71 6.50 -10.51
N TRP A 46 35.35 6.28 -9.34
CA TRP A 46 36.44 5.30 -9.21
C TRP A 46 35.96 3.86 -9.39
N MET A 47 34.70 3.55 -9.08
CA MET A 47 34.09 2.24 -9.26
C MET A 47 33.83 1.98 -10.76
N ALA A 48 33.39 2.99 -11.50
CA ALA A 48 33.23 2.93 -12.96
C ALA A 48 34.57 2.69 -13.67
N LYS A 49 35.68 3.24 -13.15
CA LYS A 49 37.04 3.05 -13.71
C LYS A 49 37.53 1.59 -13.66
N ILE A 50 36.99 0.77 -12.75
CA ILE A 50 37.39 -0.66 -12.59
C ILE A 50 36.39 -1.60 -13.31
N LYS A 51 35.49 -1.06 -14.16
CA LYS A 51 34.36 -1.81 -14.77
C LYS A 51 33.45 -2.50 -13.74
N ALA A 52 33.45 -2.03 -12.49
CA ALA A 52 32.47 -2.43 -11.50
C ALA A 52 31.16 -1.69 -11.80
N ASN A 53 30.33 -2.29 -12.66
CA ASN A 53 29.03 -1.75 -12.98
C ASN A 53 28.11 -1.85 -11.75
N PRO A 54 27.26 -0.84 -11.47
CA PRO A 54 26.26 -0.94 -10.43
C PRO A 54 25.40 -2.17 -10.66
N MET A 55 25.43 -3.11 -9.72
CA MET A 55 24.51 -4.24 -9.74
C MET A 55 23.08 -3.74 -9.50
N PHE A 56 22.12 -4.35 -10.19
CA PHE A 56 20.70 -4.20 -9.85
C PHE A 56 20.44 -4.92 -8.53
N LEU A 57 20.85 -4.30 -7.43
CA LEU A 57 20.54 -4.75 -6.09
C LEU A 57 19.02 -4.80 -5.96
N GLY A 58 18.49 -5.97 -5.56
CA GLY A 58 17.06 -6.18 -5.37
C GLY A 58 16.47 -5.20 -4.34
N LEU A 59 15.14 -5.15 -4.29
CA LEU A 59 14.35 -4.25 -3.43
C LEU A 59 14.86 -4.12 -1.98
N ASP A 60 15.42 -5.20 -1.43
CA ASP A 60 15.92 -5.30 -0.05
C ASP A 60 17.16 -4.43 0.22
N LEU A 61 18.05 -4.28 -0.77
CA LEU A 61 19.31 -3.53 -0.62
C LEU A 61 19.23 -2.10 -1.20
N ARG A 62 18.07 -1.72 -1.75
CA ARG A 62 17.79 -0.35 -2.27
C ARG A 62 17.10 0.56 -1.27
N GLY A 63 16.91 0.11 -0.03
CA GLY A 63 16.05 0.79 0.93
C GLY A 63 14.60 0.60 0.47
N GLY A 64 13.97 -0.47 0.95
CA GLY A 64 12.62 -0.87 0.56
C GLY A 64 11.62 0.29 0.65
N VAL A 65 10.74 0.37 -0.35
CA VAL A 65 9.63 1.32 -0.39
C VAL A 65 8.82 1.13 0.90
N HIS A 66 8.75 2.18 1.74
CA HIS A 66 7.86 2.19 2.90
C HIS A 66 6.42 2.32 2.39
N PHE A 67 5.81 1.19 2.04
CA PHE A 67 4.43 1.13 1.61
C PHE A 67 3.55 1.05 2.86
N THR A 68 3.13 2.21 3.37
CA THR A 68 2.14 2.25 4.46
C THR A 68 0.78 1.92 3.86
N MET A 69 0.42 0.64 3.86
CA MET A 69 -0.92 0.22 3.45
C MET A 69 -1.89 0.56 4.59
N GLN A 70 -2.59 1.69 4.46
CA GLN A 70 -3.63 2.08 5.40
C GLN A 70 -4.85 1.17 5.23
N VAL A 71 -5.15 0.37 6.24
CA VAL A 71 -6.38 -0.43 6.27
C VAL A 71 -7.53 0.47 6.71
N ASP A 72 -8.51 0.66 5.83
CA ASP A 72 -9.76 1.35 6.19
C ASP A 72 -10.59 0.46 7.13
N MET A 73 -10.41 0.71 8.42
CA MET A 73 -11.13 0.01 9.49
C MET A 73 -12.63 0.29 9.47
N LYS A 74 -13.08 1.46 8.96
CA LYS A 74 -14.52 1.76 8.87
C LYS A 74 -15.18 0.86 7.84
N ALA A 75 -14.57 0.72 6.66
CA ALA A 75 -15.04 -0.19 5.62
C ALA A 75 -14.98 -1.67 6.07
N ALA A 76 -13.93 -2.06 6.81
CA ALA A 76 -13.80 -3.41 7.35
C ALA A 76 -14.87 -3.73 8.40
N MET A 77 -15.21 -2.79 9.28
CA MET A 77 -16.28 -2.94 10.26
C MET A 77 -17.64 -3.05 9.58
N GLN A 78 -17.93 -2.21 8.59
CA GLN A 78 -19.19 -2.25 7.85
C GLN A 78 -19.40 -3.62 7.17
N LYS A 79 -18.37 -4.14 6.47
CA LYS A 79 -18.40 -5.48 5.89
C LYS A 79 -18.61 -6.58 6.93
N THR A 80 -18.06 -6.40 8.13
CA THR A 80 -18.21 -7.35 9.24
C THR A 80 -19.65 -7.36 9.76
N PHE A 81 -20.28 -6.19 9.93
CA PHE A 81 -21.69 -6.09 10.31
C PHE A 81 -22.61 -6.72 9.24
N GLU A 82 -22.37 -6.44 7.97
CA GLU A 82 -23.12 -7.03 6.86
C GLU A 82 -23.01 -8.55 6.86
N ARG A 83 -21.79 -9.08 7.06
CA ARG A 83 -21.55 -10.52 7.19
C ARG A 83 -22.34 -11.14 8.33
N TYR A 84 -22.30 -10.56 9.53
CA TYR A 84 -23.07 -11.06 10.67
C TYR A 84 -24.57 -11.03 10.41
N SER A 85 -25.08 -9.98 9.78
CA SER A 85 -26.50 -9.91 9.42
C SER A 85 -26.91 -11.03 8.44
N GLY A 86 -26.02 -11.37 7.49
CA GLY A 86 -26.19 -12.47 6.56
C GLY A 86 -26.16 -13.83 7.24
N ASP A 87 -25.21 -14.04 8.15
CA ASP A 87 -25.06 -15.28 8.91
C ASP A 87 -26.28 -15.55 9.80
N ILE A 88 -26.80 -14.54 10.50
CA ILE A 88 -28.02 -14.67 11.32
C ILE A 88 -29.23 -15.06 10.45
N ARG A 89 -29.41 -14.40 9.30
CA ARG A 89 -30.50 -14.74 8.36
C ARG A 89 -30.35 -16.16 7.82
N ARG A 90 -29.12 -16.61 7.55
CA ARG A 90 -28.85 -17.96 7.07
C ARG A 90 -29.20 -19.00 8.14
N GLU A 91 -28.81 -18.79 9.38
CA GLU A 91 -29.06 -19.74 10.46
C GLU A 91 -30.57 -19.83 10.79
N LEU A 92 -31.27 -18.69 10.84
CA LEU A 92 -32.73 -18.66 11.01
C LEU A 92 -33.47 -19.39 9.87
N ARG A 93 -33.02 -19.24 8.63
CA ARG A 93 -33.58 -20.00 7.50
C ARG A 93 -33.28 -21.49 7.62
N ARG A 94 -32.09 -21.86 8.08
CA ARG A 94 -31.68 -23.26 8.26
C ARG A 94 -32.55 -23.96 9.30
N GLU A 95 -32.78 -23.33 10.45
CA GLU A 95 -33.66 -23.90 11.49
C GLU A 95 -35.10 -24.02 11.02
N LYS A 96 -35.66 -22.99 10.36
CA LYS A 96 -37.01 -23.05 9.78
C LYS A 96 -37.15 -24.17 8.75
N SER A 97 -36.11 -24.39 7.94
CA SER A 97 -36.07 -25.46 6.94
C SER A 97 -35.96 -26.85 7.56
N ALA A 98 -35.30 -26.98 8.72
CA ALA A 98 -35.22 -28.23 9.47
C ALA A 98 -36.57 -28.59 10.11
N ALA A 99 -37.25 -27.61 10.72
CA ALA A 99 -38.58 -27.79 11.28
C ALA A 99 -39.63 -28.19 10.23
N ALA A 100 -39.66 -27.51 9.07
CA ALA A 100 -40.59 -27.81 7.98
C ALA A 100 -40.39 -29.22 7.38
N ARG A 101 -39.16 -29.74 7.38
CA ARG A 101 -38.83 -31.08 6.88
C ARG A 101 -39.31 -32.19 7.82
N CYS A 102 -39.22 -31.95 9.13
CA CYS A 102 -39.66 -32.90 10.16
C CYS A 102 -41.19 -33.07 10.17
N VAL A 103 -41.95 -31.99 9.95
CA VAL A 103 -43.43 -32.05 9.89
C VAL A 103 -43.91 -32.87 8.69
N ARG A 104 -43.26 -32.75 7.52
CA ARG A 104 -43.66 -33.48 6.30
C ARG A 104 -43.39 -34.98 6.36
N LEU A 105 -42.40 -35.43 7.14
CA LEU A 105 -42.05 -36.86 7.31
C LEU A 105 -42.96 -37.60 8.31
N LYS A 106 -43.75 -36.89 9.14
CA LYS A 106 -44.67 -37.52 10.10
C LYS A 106 -46.12 -37.66 9.59
N THR A 107 -46.44 -37.09 8.43
CA THR A 107 -47.78 -37.11 7.81
C THR A 107 -47.88 -38.02 6.57
N ALA A 108 -46.93 -38.94 6.40
CA ALA A 108 -46.96 -39.96 5.34
C ALA A 108 -47.06 -41.36 5.97
#